data_AF-A0A6C0GDB9-F1
#
_entry.id   AF-A0A6C0GDB9-F1
#
_cell.length_a   1.000
_cell.length_b   1.000
_cell.length_c   1.000
_cell.angle_alpha   90.00
_cell.angle_beta   90.00
_cell.angle_gamma   90.00
#
_symmetry.space_group_name_H-M   'P 1'
#
loop_
_entity.id
_entity.type
_entity.pdbx_description
1 polymer ?
#
loop_
_entity_poly.entity_id
_entity_poly.type
_entity_poly.pdbx_seq_one_letter_code
_entity_poly.pdbx_strand_id
1 'polypeptide(L)' 'MSERRKFDKAFKLMTVELCLSGKSTTEVAAELGLRPELVSRWKREYEQRKEGSFSGHGKPA' A
#
# COMPACT_ATOMS: atom_id res chain seq x y z
N MET A 1 -23.05 -2.85 4.14
CA MET A 1 -21.87 -2.30 4.84
C MET A 1 -20.64 -2.99 4.27
N SER A 2 -19.88 -2.35 3.36
CA SER A 2 -18.70 -3.00 2.77
C SER A 2 -17.56 -3.02 3.80
N GLU A 3 -17.25 -4.19 4.32
CA GLU A 3 -16.13 -4.38 5.25
C GLU A 3 -14.82 -4.03 4.53
N ARG A 4 -14.21 -2.92 4.95
CA ARG A 4 -12.89 -2.54 4.46
C ARG A 4 -11.90 -3.54 5.06
N ARG A 5 -11.34 -4.41 4.21
CA ARG A 5 -10.16 -5.23 4.55
C ARG A 5 -9.10 -4.32 5.16
N LYS A 6 -8.84 -4.50 6.46
CA LYS A 6 -7.77 -3.83 7.18
C LYS A 6 -6.49 -4.58 6.86
N PHE A 7 -5.57 -3.90 6.20
CA PHE A 7 -4.21 -4.40 5.99
C PHE A 7 -3.30 -3.71 6.99
N ASP A 8 -2.50 -4.50 7.70
CA ASP A 8 -1.49 -4.00 8.62
C ASP A 8 -0.50 -3.08 7.91
N LYS A 9 0.02 -2.10 8.66
CA LYS A 9 1.05 -1.17 8.18
C LYS A 9 2.27 -1.92 7.64
N ALA A 10 2.70 -2.97 8.34
CA ALA A 10 3.81 -3.82 7.91
C ALA A 10 3.52 -4.51 6.57
N PHE A 11 2.29 -5.01 6.38
CA PHE A 11 1.91 -5.66 5.12
C PHE A 11 1.93 -4.68 3.94
N LYS A 12 1.42 -3.47 4.14
CA LYS A 12 1.45 -2.43 3.10
C LYS A 12 2.89 -1.99 2.78
N LEU A 13 3.74 -1.84 3.80
CA LEU A 13 5.17 -1.55 3.63
C LEU A 13 5.85 -2.63 2.80
N MET A 14 5.73 -3.90 3.21
CA MET A 14 6.31 -5.04 2.50
C MET A 14 5.88 -5.07 1.02
N THR A 15 4.59 -4.82 0.76
CA THR A 15 4.05 -4.78 -0.61
C THR A 15 4.73 -3.69 -1.45
N VAL A 16 4.92 -2.50 -0.87
CA VAL A 16 5.56 -1.37 -1.56
C VAL A 16 7.06 -1.61 -1.72
N GLU A 17 7.76 -2.13 -0.71
CA GLU A 17 9.18 -2.49 -0.80
C GLU A 17 9.43 -3.51 -1.91
N LEU A 18 8.54 -4.50 -2.07
CA LEU A 18 8.62 -5.46 -3.17
C LEU A 18 8.53 -4.76 -4.55
N CYS A 19 7.67 -3.76 -4.67
CA CYS A 19 7.56 -2.95 -5.88
C CYS A 19 8.79 -2.03 -6.09
N LEU A 20 9.42 -1.55 -5.02
CA LEU A 20 10.63 -0.74 -5.07
C LEU A 20 11.88 -1.56 -5.38
N SER A 21 11.87 -2.85 -5.05
CA SER A 21 12.91 -3.82 -5.44
C SER A 21 12.97 -4.08 -6.95
N GLY A 22 12.04 -3.52 -7.74
CA GLY A 22 12.02 -3.64 -9.21
C GLY A 22 10.89 -4.51 -9.75
N LYS A 23 10.05 -5.11 -8.90
CA LYS A 23 8.85 -5.83 -9.36
C LYS A 23 7.75 -4.86 -9.79
N SER A 24 6.97 -5.24 -10.80
CA SER A 24 5.83 -4.45 -11.23
C SER A 24 4.70 -4.51 -10.20
N THR A 25 4.00 -3.40 -10.01
CA THR A 25 2.80 -3.31 -9.15
C THR A 25 1.77 -4.39 -9.45
N THR A 26 1.63 -4.78 -10.73
CA THR A 26 0.70 -5.82 -11.19
C THR A 26 1.13 -7.22 -10.80
N GLU A 27 2.44 -7.50 -10.87
CA GLU A 27 3.01 -8.80 -10.48
C GLU A 27 2.89 -8.99 -8.98
N VAL A 28 3.32 -8.00 -8.19
CA VAL A 28 3.21 -8.01 -6.74
C VAL A 28 1.75 -8.15 -6.30
N ALA A 29 0.83 -7.46 -6.98
CA ALA A 29 -0.59 -7.59 -6.72
C ALA A 29 -1.12 -9.00 -7.02
N ALA A 30 -0.73 -9.60 -8.14
CA ALA A 30 -1.13 -10.96 -8.49
C ALA A 30 -0.57 -12.01 -7.51
N GLU A 31 0.70 -11.89 -7.13
CA GLU A 31 1.36 -12.78 -6.14
C GLU A 31 0.67 -12.71 -4.77
N LEU A 32 0.27 -11.52 -4.33
CA LEU A 32 -0.37 -11.31 -3.02
C LEU A 32 -1.91 -11.40 -3.06
N GLY A 33 -2.51 -11.66 -4.23
CA GLY A 33 -3.96 -11.66 -4.40
C GLY A 33 -4.62 -10.29 -4.15
N LEU A 34 -3.88 -9.21 -4.36
CA LEU A 34 -4.33 -7.83 -4.20
C LEU A 34 -4.79 -7.23 -5.52
N ARG A 35 -5.49 -6.10 -5.44
CA ARG A 35 -5.83 -5.30 -6.62
C ARG A 35 -4.62 -4.42 -6.99
N PRO A 36 -4.18 -4.37 -8.25
CA PRO A 36 -3.03 -3.55 -8.67
C PRO A 36 -3.22 -2.06 -8.38
N GLU A 37 -4.47 -1.57 -8.45
CA GLU A 37 -4.83 -0.20 -8.06
C GLU A 37 -4.50 0.11 -6.58
N LEU A 38 -4.67 -0.88 -5.69
CA LEU A 38 -4.40 -0.74 -4.26
C LEU A 38 -2.90 -0.63 -4.00
N VAL A 39 -2.11 -1.47 -4.67
CA VAL A 39 -0.65 -1.46 -4.56
C VAL A 39 -0.07 -0.18 -5.13
N SER A 40 -0.58 0.29 -6.28
CA SER A 40 -0.18 1.57 -6.89
C SER A 40 -0.45 2.75 -5.96
N ARG A 41 -1.62 2.76 -5.29
CA ARG A 41 -1.94 3.76 -4.27
C ARG A 41 -0.95 3.72 -3.11
N TRP A 42 -0.66 2.55 -2.54
CA TRP A 42 0.28 2.44 -1.42
C TRP A 42 1.69 2.88 -1.81
N LYS A 43 2.14 2.54 -3.02
CA LYS A 43 3.42 3.00 -3.54
C LYS A 43 3.48 4.53 -3.59
N ARG A 44 2.45 5.18 -4.14
CA ARG A 44 2.33 6.64 -4.15
C ARG A 44 2.31 7.24 -2.75
N GLU A 45 1.55 6.65 -1.82
CA GLU A 45 1.49 7.14 -0.43
C GLU A 45 2.83 6.99 0.30
N TYR A 46 3.60 5.96 -0.02
CA TYR A 46 4.95 5.75 0.50
C TYR A 46 5.96 6.74 -0.09
N GLU A 47 5.96 6.95 -1.42
CA GLU A 47 6.84 7.92 -2.09
C GLU A 47 6.56 9.35 -1.65
N GLN A 48 5.28 9.70 -1.47
CA GLN A 48 4.86 11.04 -1.02
C GLN A 48 5.11 11.27 0.47
N ARG A 49 5.08 10.21 1.29
CA ARG A 49 5.29 10.30 2.73
C ARG A 49 6.38 9.31 3.15
N LYS A 50 7.64 9.65 2.82
CA LYS A 50 8.86 8.92 3.22
C LYS A 50 8.95 8.58 4.72
N GLU A 51 8.15 9.24 5.58
CA GLU A 51 8.26 9.14 7.05
C GLU A 51 6.96 8.74 7.79
N GLY A 52 6.11 7.88 7.22
CA GLY A 52 5.20 7.06 8.05
C GLY A 52 3.69 7.12 7.79
N SER A 53 3.26 7.30 6.54
CA SER A 53 1.84 7.44 6.22
C SER A 53 1.08 6.16 5.92
N PHE A 54 1.16 5.20 6.82
CA PHE A 54 0.09 4.20 6.95
C PHE A 54 -0.83 4.50 8.15
N SER A 55 -0.65 5.65 8.80
CA SER A 55 -1.60 6.20 9.76
C SER A 55 -2.81 6.73 9.01
N GLY A 56 -3.76 5.83 8.75
CA GLY A 56 -5.11 6.26 8.41
C GLY A 56 -5.69 6.94 9.64
N HIS A 57 -5.86 8.26 9.58
CA HIS A 57 -7.00 9.03 10.09
C HIS A 57 -6.79 10.47 9.65
N GLY A 58 -7.41 10.84 8.53
CA GLY A 58 -7.54 12.25 8.18
C GLY A 58 -8.53 12.91 9.14
N LYS A 59 -8.08 13.94 9.85
CA LYS A 59 -8.69 15.27 9.98
C LYS A 59 -7.64 16.23 10.57
N PRO A 60 -7.11 17.24 9.84
CA PRO A 60 -6.63 18.44 10.51
C PRO A 60 -7.84 19.15 11.14
N ALA A 61 -7.72 19.54 12.39
CA ALA A 61 -8.67 20.42 13.08
C ALA A 61 -8.57 21.84 12.52
#